data_AF-A0A914RHM9-F1
#
_entry.id   AF-A0A914RHM9-F1
#
_cell.length_a   1.000
_cell.length_b   1.000
_cell.length_c   1.000
_cell.angle_alpha   90.00
_cell.angle_beta   90.00
_cell.angle_gamma   90.00
#
_symmetry.space_group_name_H-M   'P 1'
#
loop_
_entity.id
_entity.type
_entity.pdbx_description
1 polymer ?
#
loop_
_entity_poly.entity_id
_entity_poly.type
_entity_poly.pdbx_seq_one_letter_code
_entity_poly.pdbx_strand_id
1 'polypeptide(L)' 'MVHTNVSLVQFNHEPYLEFSFRKHNCKPQLLEDIADTTYMKGVSNLGNAINKVAKFGFNKRRVSDAPFDHTFTK' A
#
# COMPACT_ATOMS: atom_id res chain seq x y z
N MET A 1 -4.10 10.53 23.40
CA MET A 1 -4.30 10.83 21.97
C MET A 1 -3.97 9.59 21.17
N VAL A 2 -4.94 9.04 20.44
CA VAL A 2 -4.71 7.93 19.51
C VAL A 2 -4.26 8.54 18.18
N HIS A 3 -3.07 8.16 17.70
CA HIS A 3 -2.62 8.53 16.35
C HIS A 3 -3.01 7.40 15.38
N THR A 4 -3.66 7.77 14.29
CA THR A 4 -4.04 6.83 13.23
C THR A 4 -3.05 6.94 12.07
N ASN A 5 -2.36 5.84 11.79
CA ASN A 5 -1.48 5.72 10.62
C ASN A 5 -2.21 4.91 9.54
N VAL A 6 -2.06 5.32 8.28
CA VAL A 6 -2.74 4.70 7.14
C VAL A 6 -1.69 4.24 6.13
N SER A 7 -1.90 3.06 5.54
CA SER A 7 -1.16 2.58 4.36
C SER A 7 -2.14 2.26 3.25
N LEU A 8 -1.67 2.32 2.00
CA LEU A 8 -2.47 2.03 0.82
C LEU A 8 -1.79 0.96 -0.03
N VAL A 9 -2.54 -0.11 -0.29
CA VAL A 9 -2.15 -1.17 -1.21
C VAL A 9 -3.22 -1.27 -2.29
N GLN A 10 -2.83 -1.08 -3.55
CA GLN A 10 -3.67 -1.40 -4.70
C GLN A 10 -3.37 -2.82 -5.18
N PHE A 11 -4.30 -3.43 -5.91
CA PHE A 11 -4.06 -4.73 -6.51
C PHE A 11 -4.82 -4.90 -7.82
N ASN A 12 -4.22 -5.65 -8.73
CA ASN A 12 -4.88 -6.25 -9.89
C ASN A 12 -4.54 -7.76 -9.89
N HIS A 13 -3.61 -8.21 -10.74
CA HIS A 13 -2.99 -9.53 -10.69
C HIS A 13 -2.01 -9.64 -9.52
N GLU A 14 -1.21 -8.58 -9.30
CA GLU A 14 -0.28 -8.46 -8.18
C GLU A 14 -0.66 -7.25 -7.30
N PRO A 15 -0.45 -7.33 -5.97
CA PRO A 15 -0.60 -6.20 -5.08
C PRO A 15 0.62 -5.27 -5.12
N TYR A 16 0.37 -3.97 -5.08
CA TYR A 16 1.35 -2.89 -5.11
C TYR A 16 1.15 -1.95 -3.91
N LEU A 17 2.24 -1.64 -3.20
CA LEU A 17 2.22 -0.72 -2.07
C LEU A 17 2.40 0.72 -2.59
N GLU A 18 1.31 1.48 -2.63
CA GLU A 18 1.34 2.90 -3.01
C GLU A 18 2.01 3.75 -1.92
N PHE A 19 1.70 3.47 -0.64
CA PHE A 19 2.42 4.06 0.49
C PHE A 19 2.36 3.26 1.79
N SER A 20 3.44 3.39 2.59
CA SER A 20 3.59 2.77 3.91
C SER A 20 2.95 3.60 5.02
N PHE A 21 2.78 2.99 6.21
CA PHE A 21 2.24 3.66 7.40
C PHE A 21 3.04 4.87 7.90
N ARG A 22 4.28 5.06 7.43
CA ARG A 22 5.16 6.16 7.84
C ARG A 22 5.15 7.36 6.89
N LYS A 23 4.56 7.22 5.71
CA LYS A 23 4.62 8.27 4.69
C LYS A 23 3.92 9.56 5.14
N HIS A 24 2.82 9.45 5.88
CA HIS A 24 2.00 10.61 6.26
C HIS A 24 1.89 10.78 7.76
N ASN A 25 2.19 11.99 8.23
CA ASN A 25 2.03 12.39 9.63
C ASN A 25 0.84 13.33 9.85
N CYS A 26 0.18 13.78 8.77
CA CYS A 26 -0.99 14.66 8.85
C CYS A 26 -2.04 14.36 7.77
N LYS A 27 -3.30 14.69 8.07
CA LYS A 27 -4.47 14.37 7.24
C LYS A 27 -4.43 15.00 5.83
N PRO A 28 -4.03 16.27 5.63
CA PRO A 28 -4.00 16.86 4.29
C PRO A 28 -3.09 16.11 3.32
N GLN A 29 -1.86 15.80 3.74
CA GLN A 29 -0.90 15.05 2.93
C GLN A 29 -1.39 13.65 2.56
N LEU A 30 -2.10 12.98 3.48
CA LEU A 30 -2.72 11.69 3.20
C LEU A 30 -3.79 11.80 2.10
N LEU A 31 -4.63 12.84 2.14
CA LEU A 31 -5.71 13.02 1.17
C LEU A 31 -5.18 13.38 -0.22
N GLU A 32 -4.15 14.23 -0.30
CA GLU A 32 -3.49 14.59 -1.56
C GLU A 32 -2.87 13.35 -2.22
N ASP A 33 -2.12 12.54 -1.48
CA ASP A 33 -1.45 11.36 -2.04
C ASP A 33 -2.45 10.28 -2.49
N ILE A 34 -3.60 10.14 -1.78
CA ILE A 34 -4.71 9.29 -2.24
C ILE A 34 -5.31 9.82 -3.55
N ALA A 35 -5.50 11.14 -3.66
CA ALA A 35 -6.07 11.76 -4.86
C ALA A 35 -5.15 11.62 -6.08
N ASP A 36 -3.84 11.70 -5.87
CA ASP A 36 -2.82 11.53 -6.90
C ASP A 36 -2.55 10.06 -7.26
N THR A 37 -3.06 9.12 -6.46
CA THR A 37 -2.89 7.68 -6.73
C THR A 37 -3.64 7.28 -8.00
N THR A 38 -2.89 6.95 -9.05
CA THR A 38 -3.47 6.46 -10.31
C THR A 38 -4.12 5.09 -10.14
N TYR A 39 -5.20 4.79 -10.85
CA TYR A 39 -5.85 3.46 -10.80
C TYR A 39 -5.03 2.39 -11.55
N MET A 40 -4.77 1.24 -10.90
CA MET A 40 -4.22 0.06 -11.55
C MET A 40 -5.26 -0.65 -12.43
N LYS A 41 -5.06 -0.65 -13.75
CA LYS A 41 -5.85 -1.45 -14.70
C LYS A 41 -5.34 -2.89 -14.75
N GLY A 42 -6.21 -3.86 -15.01
CA GLY A 42 -5.80 -5.26 -15.22
C GLY A 42 -6.83 -6.29 -14.75
N VAL A 43 -6.46 -7.57 -14.81
CA VAL A 43 -7.25 -8.68 -14.26
C VAL A 43 -7.19 -8.70 -12.74
N SER A 44 -8.24 -9.19 -12.08
CA SER A 44 -8.31 -9.23 -10.61
C SER A 44 -7.88 -10.60 -10.06
N ASN A 45 -6.94 -10.59 -9.12
CA ASN A 45 -6.52 -11.76 -8.35
C ASN A 45 -6.59 -11.47 -6.84
N LEU A 46 -7.82 -11.42 -6.32
CA LEU A 46 -8.10 -11.12 -4.92
C LEU A 46 -7.42 -12.10 -3.94
N GLY A 47 -7.34 -13.39 -4.31
CA GLY A 47 -6.72 -14.42 -3.47
C GLY A 47 -5.22 -14.18 -3.26
N ASN A 48 -4.50 -13.79 -4.31
CA ASN A 48 -3.09 -13.39 -4.19
C ASN A 48 -2.95 -12.12 -3.34
N ALA A 49 -3.79 -11.10 -3.60
CA ALA A 49 -3.75 -9.82 -2.89
C ALA A 49 -3.92 -10.00 -1.37
N ILE A 50 -4.95 -10.73 -0.92
CA ILE A 50 -5.19 -10.96 0.51
C ILE A 50 -4.02 -11.73 1.16
N ASN A 51 -3.55 -12.80 0.52
CA ASN A 51 -2.44 -13.60 1.05
C ASN A 51 -1.16 -12.77 1.22
N LYS A 52 -0.88 -11.90 0.26
CA LYS A 52 0.27 -11.01 0.25
C LYS A 52 0.13 -9.92 1.32
N VAL A 53 -1.02 -9.26 1.44
CA VAL A 53 -1.26 -8.26 2.49
C VAL A 53 -1.19 -8.88 3.89
N ALA A 54 -1.75 -10.08 4.10
CA ALA A 54 -1.65 -10.79 5.37
C ALA A 54 -0.20 -11.15 5.73
N LYS A 55 0.60 -11.61 4.75
CA LYS A 55 2.00 -11.98 4.96
C LYS A 55 2.92 -10.78 5.16
N PHE A 56 2.66 -9.66 4.49
CA PHE A 56 3.64 -8.58 4.36
C PHE A 56 3.14 -7.21 4.82
N GLY A 57 1.83 -6.95 4.82
CA GLY A 57 1.24 -5.66 5.17
C GLY A 57 1.38 -5.30 6.65
N PHE A 58 1.38 -6.27 7.56
CA PHE A 58 1.39 -6.05 9.01
C PHE A 58 2.67 -6.57 9.71
N ASN A 59 3.81 -6.50 9.01
CA ASN A 59 5.11 -6.87 9.57
C ASN A 59 5.77 -5.66 10.24
N LYS A 60 6.28 -5.81 11.49
CA LYS A 60 7.01 -4.77 12.25
C LYS A 60 8.15 -4.08 11.48
N ARG A 61 8.79 -4.76 10.52
CA ARG A 61 9.85 -4.25 9.63
C ARG A 61 9.33 -3.57 8.36
N ARG A 62 8.07 -3.80 7.95
CA ARG A 62 7.46 -3.15 6.76
C ARG A 62 6.74 -1.84 7.07
N VAL A 63 6.77 -1.44 8.35
CA VAL A 63 6.57 -0.05 8.78
C VAL A 63 7.61 0.88 8.13
N SER A 64 8.77 0.36 7.69
CA SER A 64 9.79 1.09 6.92
C SER A 64 9.84 0.57 5.48
N ASP A 65 9.14 1.24 4.57
CA ASP A 65 9.42 1.49 3.13
C ASP A 65 10.00 0.38 2.23
N ALA A 66 10.00 -0.89 2.65
CA ALA A 66 10.51 -1.99 1.84
C ALA A 66 9.51 -2.27 0.71
N PRO A 67 9.90 -2.13 -0.57
CA PRO A 67 9.01 -2.33 -1.69
C PRO A 67 8.49 -3.77 -1.74
N PHE A 68 7.29 -3.89 -2.29
CA PHE A 68 6.56 -5.14 -2.39
C PHE A 68 7.09 -5.98 -3.56
N ASP A 69 8.36 -6.42 -3.47
CA ASP A 69 9.09 -6.99 -4.62
C ASP A 69 9.30 -5.95 -5.75
N HIS A 70 10.52 -5.82 -6.23
CA HIS A 70 10.94 -4.75 -7.15
C HIS A 70 10.48 -4.97 -8.61
N THR A 71 9.61 -5.95 -8.87
CA THR A 71 9.31 -6.41 -10.23
C THR A 71 8.12 -5.75 -10.91
N PHE A 72 7.39 -4.84 -10.26
CA PHE A 72 6.20 -4.26 -10.88
C PHE A 72 6.14 -2.75 -10.68
N THR A 73 6.84 -2.03 -11.56
CA THR A 73 6.46 -0.67 -11.93
C THR A 73 5.11 -0.69 -12.63
N LYS A 74 4.28 0.32 -12.33
CA LYS A 74 3.01 0.62 -12.99
C LYS A 74 3.19 0.87 -14.49
#